data_AF-A0A4R2CLN7-F1
#
_entry.id   AF-A0A4R2CLN7-F1
#
_cell.length_a   1.000
_cell.length_b   1.000
_cell.length_c   1.000
_cell.angle_alpha   90.00
_cell.angle_beta   90.00
_cell.angle_gamma   90.00
#
_symmetry.space_group_name_H-M   'P 1'
#
loop_
_entity.id
_entity.type
_entity.pdbx_description
1 polymer ?
#
loop_
_entity_poly.entity_id
_entity_poly.type
_entity_poly.pdbx_seq_one_letter_code
_entity_poly.pdbx_strand_id
1 'polypeptide(L)'
;LTYAYWPTAVDKHIFEASLYFVPPKNARERLAQELAAVTFKEYALQDANTLEATQTMIGTRTVTEFPLCDQELLLRHLHKTVADYVKEHRDASAN
;
A
#
# COMPACT_ATOMS: atom_id res chain seq x y z
N LEU A 1 6.63 -12.24 -5.86
CA LEU A 1 6.27 -10.83 -6.07
C LEU A 1 6.66 -10.07 -4.81
N THR A 2 7.25 -8.89 -4.94
CA THR A 2 7.53 -7.99 -3.81
C THR A 2 6.84 -6.67 -4.03
N TYR A 3 6.24 -6.11 -2.97
CA TYR A 3 5.66 -4.77 -2.93
C TYR A 3 6.46 -3.92 -1.94
N ALA A 4 6.86 -2.74 -2.38
CA ALA A 4 7.51 -1.75 -1.54
C ALA A 4 6.79 -0.40 -1.67
N TYR A 5 6.59 0.26 -0.54
CA TYR A 5 6.02 1.60 -0.44
C TYR A 5 7.07 2.50 0.18
N TRP A 6 7.59 3.46 -0.59
CA TRP A 6 8.65 4.37 -0.16
C TRP A 6 8.04 5.74 0.13
N PRO A 7 7.98 6.19 1.40
CA PRO A 7 7.43 7.50 1.72
C PRO A 7 8.32 8.61 1.18
N THR A 8 7.73 9.60 0.50
CA THR A 8 8.44 10.76 -0.07
C THR A 8 7.93 12.09 0.47
N ALA A 9 6.68 12.13 0.97
CA ALA A 9 6.10 13.23 1.73
C ALA A 9 5.00 12.69 2.65
N VAL A 10 4.31 13.57 3.39
CA VAL A 10 3.24 13.17 4.32
C VAL A 10 2.05 12.54 3.59
N ASP A 11 1.86 12.90 2.32
CA ASP A 11 0.73 12.57 1.46
C ASP A 11 1.18 11.92 0.14
N LYS A 12 2.46 11.53 0.02
CA LYS A 12 3.04 10.97 -1.20
C LYS A 12 4.00 9.83 -0.91
N HIS A 13 3.99 8.85 -1.79
CA HIS A 13 4.92 7.73 -1.75
C HIS A 13 5.21 7.23 -3.18
N ILE A 14 6.25 6.41 -3.31
CA ILE A 14 6.52 5.62 -4.52
C ILE A 14 6.08 4.19 -4.23
N PHE A 15 5.21 3.65 -5.08
CA PHE A 15 4.90 2.23 -5.09
C PHE A 15 5.80 1.52 -6.10
N GLU A 16 6.61 0.57 -5.62
CA GLU A 16 7.47 -0.27 -6.46
C GLU A 16 7.07 -1.74 -6.30
N ALA A 17 6.88 -2.42 -7.43
CA ALA A 17 6.54 -3.82 -7.44
C ALA A 17 7.43 -4.61 -8.41
N SER A 18 7.90 -5.77 -7.96
CA SER A 18 8.74 -6.66 -8.77
C SER A 18 8.12 -8.05 -8.87
N LEU A 19 7.85 -8.48 -10.10
CA LEU A 19 7.37 -9.83 -10.41
C LEU A 19 8.57 -10.72 -10.75
N TYR A 20 8.61 -11.89 -10.10
CA TYR A 20 9.70 -12.85 -10.28
C TYR A 20 9.13 -14.10 -10.93
N PHE A 21 9.64 -14.43 -12.11
CA PHE A 21 9.24 -15.61 -12.87
C PHE A 21 10.46 -16.49 -13.15
N VAL A 22 10.26 -17.79 -13.21
CA VAL A 22 11.24 -18.70 -13.80
C VAL A 22 11.31 -18.47 -15.31
N PRO A 23 12.47 -18.68 -15.97
CA PRO A 23 12.56 -18.54 -17.43
C PRO A 23 11.53 -19.45 -18.14
N PRO A 24 10.72 -18.91 -19.06
CA PRO A 24 9.71 -19.70 -19.75
C PRO A 24 10.36 -20.67 -20.73
N LYS A 25 9.84 -21.90 -20.81
CA LYS A 25 10.35 -22.96 -21.69
C LYS A 25 9.76 -22.91 -23.09
N ASN A 26 8.65 -22.20 -23.26
CA ASN A 26 7.91 -22.11 -24.52
C ASN A 26 7.13 -20.79 -24.61
N ALA A 27 6.58 -20.52 -25.79
CA ALA A 27 5.84 -19.28 -26.07
C ALA A 27 4.58 -19.13 -25.21
N ARG A 28 3.90 -20.24 -24.86
CA ARG A 28 2.71 -20.21 -24.01
C ARG A 28 3.04 -19.75 -22.60
N GLU A 29 4.12 -20.26 -22.00
CA GLU A 29 4.60 -19.84 -20.69
C GLU A 29 5.03 -18.37 -20.70
N ARG A 30 5.71 -17.93 -21.76
CA ARG A 30 6.10 -16.53 -21.94
C ARG A 30 4.90 -15.59 -22.04
N LEU A 31 3.82 -16.02 -22.71
CA LEU A 31 2.56 -15.27 -22.78
C LEU A 31 1.85 -15.22 -21.42
N ALA A 32 1.85 -16.33 -20.68
CA ALA A 32 1.25 -16.38 -19.35
C ALA A 32 1.92 -15.41 -18.36
N GLN A 33 3.25 -15.26 -18.43
CA GLN A 33 3.99 -14.30 -17.60
C GLN A 33 3.60 -12.85 -17.91
N GLU A 34 3.44 -12.48 -19.19
CA GLU A 34 2.98 -11.13 -19.56
C GLU A 34 1.55 -10.87 -19.13
N LEU A 35 0.67 -11.86 -19.29
CA LEU A 35 -0.70 -11.72 -18.85
C LEU A 35 -0.74 -11.48 -17.34
N ALA A 36 0.04 -12.24 -16.56
CA ALA A 36 0.17 -12.02 -15.12
C ALA A 36 0.70 -10.61 -14.80
N ALA A 37 1.70 -10.12 -15.54
CA ALA A 37 2.26 -8.79 -15.33
C ALA A 37 1.27 -7.66 -15.65
N VAL A 38 0.56 -7.75 -16.77
CA VAL A 38 -0.45 -6.77 -17.17
C VAL A 38 -1.62 -6.79 -16.19
N THR A 39 -2.14 -7.97 -15.86
CA THR A 39 -3.23 -8.10 -14.88
C THR A 39 -2.84 -7.53 -13.52
N PHE A 40 -1.63 -7.82 -13.03
CA PHE A 40 -1.13 -7.22 -11.80
C PHE A 40 -1.11 -5.69 -11.87
N LYS A 41 -0.57 -5.12 -12.96
CA LYS A 41 -0.51 -3.67 -13.16
C LYS A 41 -1.91 -3.04 -13.16
N GLU A 42 -2.90 -3.67 -13.80
CA GLU A 42 -4.27 -3.14 -13.83
C GLU A 42 -4.91 -3.11 -12.43
N TYR A 43 -4.72 -4.15 -11.61
CA TYR A 43 -5.22 -4.14 -10.23
C TYR A 43 -4.48 -3.13 -9.35
N ALA A 44 -3.16 -3.01 -9.51
CA ALA A 44 -2.37 -2.01 -8.77
C ALA A 44 -2.84 -0.57 -9.07
N LEU A 45 -3.24 -0.28 -10.31
CA LEU A 45 -3.79 1.02 -10.68
C LEU A 45 -5.18 1.28 -10.08
N GLN A 46 -6.02 0.24 -9.93
CA GLN A 46 -7.32 0.36 -9.26
C GLN A 46 -7.15 0.67 -7.76
N ASP A 47 -6.21 0.01 -7.11
CA ASP A 47 -5.86 0.27 -5.71
C ASP A 47 -5.31 1.69 -5.55
N ALA A 48 -4.38 2.12 -6.43
CA ALA A 48 -3.80 3.45 -6.42
C ALA A 48 -4.88 4.55 -6.54
N ASN A 49 -5.84 4.39 -7.45
CA ASN A 49 -6.95 5.35 -7.58
C ASN A 49 -7.77 5.46 -6.28
N THR A 50 -7.99 4.33 -5.60
CA THR A 50 -8.71 4.31 -4.31
C THR A 50 -7.92 5.01 -3.20
N LEU A 51 -6.59 4.82 -3.16
CA LEU A 51 -5.71 5.50 -2.21
C LEU A 51 -5.69 7.02 -2.44
N GLU A 52 -5.54 7.45 -3.69
CA GLU A 52 -5.52 8.88 -4.06
C GLU A 52 -6.85 9.58 -3.75
N ALA A 53 -7.97 8.93 -4.06
CA ALA A 53 -9.31 9.46 -3.73
C ALA A 53 -9.50 9.60 -2.21
N THR A 54 -9.10 8.56 -1.45
CA THR A 54 -9.15 8.57 0.02
C THR A 54 -8.28 9.68 0.60
N GLN A 55 -7.02 9.78 0.17
CA GLN A 55 -6.08 10.79 0.64
C GLN A 55 -6.57 12.21 0.31
N THR A 56 -7.11 12.42 -0.89
CA THR A 56 -7.70 13.71 -1.28
C THR A 56 -8.84 14.11 -0.35
N MET A 57 -9.75 13.19 -0.04
CA MET A 57 -10.87 13.43 0.86
C MET A 57 -10.42 13.70 2.29
N ILE A 58 -9.50 12.90 2.83
CA ILE A 58 -8.91 13.11 4.17
C ILE A 58 -8.22 14.47 4.25
N GLY A 59 -7.50 14.87 3.19
CA GLY A 59 -6.81 16.16 3.10
C GLY A 59 -7.74 17.37 3.28
N THR A 60 -9.03 17.25 2.92
CA THR A 60 -10.01 18.31 3.13
C THR A 60 -10.38 18.55 4.60
N ARG A 61 -10.17 17.53 5.47
CA ARG A 61 -10.59 17.53 6.88
C ARG A 61 -12.09 17.74 7.12
N THR A 62 -12.92 17.54 6.09
CA THR A 62 -14.39 17.60 6.22
C THR A 62 -14.92 16.47 7.12
N VAL A 63 -14.29 15.29 7.02
CA VAL A 63 -14.54 14.14 7.89
C VAL A 63 -13.34 13.99 8.82
N THR A 64 -13.59 13.99 10.13
CA THR A 64 -12.55 13.90 11.16
C THR A 64 -12.41 12.51 11.77
N GLU A 65 -13.39 11.64 11.55
CA GLU A 65 -13.43 10.28 12.10
C GLU A 65 -13.81 9.29 11.01
N PHE A 66 -13.09 8.16 10.94
CA PHE A 66 -13.31 7.11 9.96
C PHE A 66 -13.60 5.78 10.67
N PRO A 67 -14.87 5.34 10.74
CA PRO A 67 -15.22 4.12 11.43
C PRO A 67 -14.77 2.91 10.60
N LEU A 68 -13.94 2.05 11.20
CA LEU A 68 -13.51 0.79 10.60
C LEU A 68 -14.47 -0.34 10.98
N CYS A 69 -14.83 -1.20 10.03
CA CYS A 69 -15.66 -2.39 10.23
C CYS A 69 -14.83 -3.62 10.66
N ASP A 70 -15.49 -4.73 10.96
CA ASP A 70 -14.81 -5.93 11.48
C ASP A 70 -13.91 -6.62 10.45
N GLN A 71 -14.15 -6.41 9.14
CA GLN A 71 -13.26 -6.87 8.07
C GLN A 71 -11.91 -6.12 8.07
N GLU A 72 -11.84 -4.96 8.72
CA GLU A 72 -10.67 -4.08 8.72
C GLU A 72 -9.80 -4.25 9.97
N LEU A 73 -9.85 -5.42 10.61
CA LEU A 73 -9.07 -5.73 11.82
C LEU A 73 -7.56 -5.50 11.62
N LEU A 74 -7.03 -5.82 10.43
CA LEU A 74 -5.61 -5.60 10.12
C LEU A 74 -5.27 -4.11 10.00
N LEU A 75 -6.19 -3.27 9.53
CA LEU A 75 -6.01 -1.81 9.51
C LEU A 75 -6.04 -1.25 10.93
N ARG A 76 -6.96 -1.73 11.78
CA ARG A 76 -7.00 -1.37 13.21
C ARG A 76 -5.67 -1.71 13.90
N HIS A 77 -5.13 -2.90 13.64
CA HIS A 77 -3.83 -3.32 14.17
C HIS A 77 -2.68 -2.46 13.64
N LEU A 78 -2.64 -2.15 12.33
CA LEU A 78 -1.63 -1.27 11.73
C LEU A 78 -1.59 0.09 12.44
N HIS A 79 -2.76 0.73 12.63
CA HIS A 79 -2.83 2.02 13.32
C HIS A 79 -2.35 1.94 14.78
N LYS A 80 -2.71 0.87 15.50
CA LYS A 80 -2.22 0.65 16.87
C LYS A 80 -0.70 0.53 16.91
N THR A 81 -0.14 -0.32 16.05
CA THR A 81 1.30 -0.58 15.98
C THR A 81 2.08 0.69 15.62
N VAL A 82 1.64 1.45 14.62
CA VAL A 82 2.26 2.73 14.25
C VAL A 82 2.19 3.72 15.40
N ALA A 83 1.04 3.84 16.08
CA ALA A 83 0.89 4.74 17.22
C ALA A 83 1.86 4.39 18.37
N ASP A 84 2.05 3.10 18.64
CA ASP A 84 2.99 2.62 19.66
C ASP A 84 4.44 3.00 19.32
N TYR A 85 4.88 2.76 18.08
CA TYR A 85 6.22 3.14 17.62
C TYR A 85 6.46 4.64 17.69
N VAL A 86 5.48 5.45 17.27
CA VAL A 86 5.59 6.92 17.33
C VAL A 86 5.67 7.39 18.78
N LYS A 87 4.88 6.79 19.67
CA LYS A 87 4.92 7.10 21.11
C LYS A 87 6.28 6.77 21.71
N GLU A 88 6.79 5.57 21.47
CA GLU A 88 8.10 5.12 21.96
C GLU A 88 9.22 6.07 21.49
N HIS A 89 9.22 6.45 20.21
CA HIS A 89 10.21 7.37 19.66
C HIS A 89 10.14 8.77 20.31
N ARG A 90 8.93 9.30 20.54
CA ARG A 90 8.74 10.60 21.21
C ARG A 90 9.21 10.57 22.67
N ASP A 91 8.89 9.50 23.39
CA ASP A 91 9.29 9.33 24.79
C ASP A 91 10.81 9.18 24.92
N ALA A 92 11.45 8.44 24.01
CA ALA A 92 12.91 8.29 23.96
C ALA A 92 13.63 9.60 23.64
N SER A 93 13.02 10.47 22.83
CA SER A 93 13.60 11.77 22.45
C SER A 93 13.41 12.87 23.51
N ALA A 94 12.57 12.61 24.52
CA ALA A 94 12.28 13.55 25.61
C ALA A 94 13.20 13.38 26.85
N ASN A 95 14.01 12.31 26.87
CA ASN A 95 15.01 12.02 27.89
C ASN A 95 16.42 12.32 27.39
#